data_AF-A0A8S2T642-F1
#
_entry.id   AF-A0A8S2T642-F1
#
_cell.length_a   1.000
_cell.length_b   1.000
_cell.length_c   1.000
_cell.angle_alpha   90.00
_cell.angle_beta   90.00
_cell.angle_gamma   90.00
#
_symmetry.space_group_name_H-M   'P 1'
#
loop_
_entity.id
_entity.type
_entity.pdbx_description
1 polymer ?
#
loop_
_entity_poly.entity_id
_entity_poly.type
_entity_poly.pdbx_seq_one_letter_code
_entity_poly.pdbx_strand_id
1 'polypeptide(L)'
;TIDIHNQLNVANTTDTIIDGGDIITLNGLGLTRILKFNRNDFTYSTPVLTVQRLTFINGYCQDLDGGCAIFQALGGSTVVINSIFENNTGPVVGQDVAGGAIWTIGGG
;
A
#
# COMPACT_ATOMS: atom_id res chain seq x y z
N THR A 1 16.55 6.45 -1.53
CA THR A 1 15.18 6.93 -1.26
C THR A 1 14.59 7.53 -2.52
N ILE A 2 13.32 7.24 -2.79
CA ILE A 2 12.54 7.77 -3.90
C ILE A 2 11.33 8.48 -3.28
N ASP A 3 11.19 9.77 -3.59
CA ASP A 3 10.07 10.56 -3.09
C ASP A 3 8.83 10.36 -3.96
N ILE A 4 7.72 10.06 -3.31
CA ILE A 4 6.44 9.77 -3.94
C ILE A 4 5.53 10.95 -3.67
N HIS A 5 5.33 11.78 -4.70
CA HIS A 5 4.50 12.98 -4.58
C HIS A 5 3.03 12.70 -4.86
N ASN A 6 2.75 11.63 -5.62
CA ASN A 6 1.41 11.17 -5.93
C ASN A 6 1.36 9.65 -5.77
N GLN A 7 0.22 9.15 -5.28
CA GLN A 7 -0.04 7.73 -5.14
C GLN A 7 0.23 6.96 -6.44
N LEU A 8 1.00 5.87 -6.33
CA LEU A 8 1.27 4.96 -7.43
C LEU A 8 0.17 3.91 -7.50
N ASN A 9 -0.51 3.83 -8.64
CA ASN A 9 -1.51 2.79 -8.89
C ASN A 9 -0.86 1.59 -9.57
N VAL A 10 -0.92 0.43 -8.91
CA VAL A 10 -0.41 -0.83 -9.44
C VAL A 10 -1.42 -1.43 -10.43
N ALA A 11 -0.93 -2.04 -11.50
CA ALA A 11 -1.75 -2.75 -12.47
C ALA A 11 -2.61 -3.83 -11.79
N ASN A 12 -3.86 -3.97 -12.23
CA ASN A 12 -4.86 -4.79 -11.54
C ASN A 12 -5.25 -6.08 -12.27
N THR A 13 -4.54 -6.41 -13.36
CA THR A 13 -4.79 -7.58 -14.20
C THR A 13 -3.57 -8.50 -14.34
N THR A 14 -2.44 -8.17 -13.72
CA THR A 14 -1.20 -8.93 -13.87
C THR A 14 -0.45 -8.99 -12.55
N ASP A 15 0.10 -10.16 -12.25
CA ASP A 15 0.98 -10.34 -11.08
C ASP A 15 2.16 -9.38 -11.19
N THR A 16 2.44 -8.67 -10.10
CA THR A 16 3.44 -7.61 -10.07
C THR A 16 4.36 -7.84 -8.89
N ILE A 17 5.67 -7.83 -9.14
CA ILE A 17 6.69 -7.87 -8.09
C ILE A 17 7.42 -6.52 -8.09
N ILE A 18 7.44 -5.86 -6.95
CA ILE A 18 8.25 -4.66 -6.70
C ILE A 18 9.33 -5.04 -5.69
N ASP A 19 10.58 -4.95 -6.12
CA ASP A 19 11.74 -5.37 -5.35
C ASP A 19 12.68 -4.20 -5.10
N GLY A 20 12.92 -3.91 -3.82
CA GLY A 20 13.79 -2.82 -3.40
C GLY A 20 15.24 -3.22 -3.16
N GLY A 21 15.60 -4.51 -3.23
CA GLY A 21 16.96 -4.98 -3.03
C GLY A 21 17.61 -4.54 -1.70
N ASP A 22 16.80 -4.27 -0.68
CA ASP A 22 17.17 -3.79 0.66
C ASP A 22 17.76 -2.37 0.69
N ILE A 23 17.75 -1.65 -0.44
CA ILE A 23 18.34 -0.31 -0.58
C ILE A 23 17.30 0.75 -0.95
N ILE A 24 16.11 0.34 -1.42
CA ILE A 24 15.07 1.27 -1.83
C ILE A 24 14.13 1.58 -0.67
N THR A 25 14.07 2.88 -0.37
CA THR A 25 13.03 3.49 0.45
C THR A 25 12.08 4.27 -0.44
N LEU A 26 10.77 4.02 -0.31
CA LEU A 26 9.70 4.84 -0.90
C LEU A 26 9.16 5.78 0.20
N ASN A 27 9.17 7.08 -0.08
CA ASN A 27 8.85 8.11 0.89
C ASN A 27 7.61 8.91 0.46
N GLY A 28 6.50 8.79 1.19
CA GLY A 28 5.26 9.53 0.93
C GLY A 28 5.29 10.99 1.36
N LEU A 29 6.41 11.46 1.94
CA LEU A 29 6.65 12.84 2.39
C LEU A 29 5.67 13.38 3.44
N GLY A 30 4.83 12.53 4.03
CA GLY A 30 3.71 12.97 4.86
C GLY A 30 2.57 13.60 4.04
N LEU A 31 2.54 13.38 2.73
CA LEU A 31 1.63 14.05 1.80
C LEU A 31 0.70 13.10 1.05
N THR A 32 1.10 11.84 0.82
CA THR A 32 0.33 10.94 -0.05
C THR A 32 0.39 9.49 0.38
N ARG A 33 -0.62 8.72 -0.06
CA ARG A 33 -0.57 7.25 -0.02
C ARG A 33 0.50 6.76 -0.98
N ILE A 34 1.35 5.81 -0.60
CA ILE A 34 2.46 5.37 -1.47
C ILE A 34 1.96 4.47 -2.61
N LEU A 35 1.36 3.32 -2.29
CA LEU A 35 0.84 2.36 -3.28
C LEU A 35 -0.66 2.14 -3.11
N LYS A 36 -1.37 2.02 -4.23
CA LYS A 36 -2.71 1.44 -4.29
C LYS A 36 -2.75 0.32 -5.30
N PHE A 37 -3.29 -0.81 -4.87
CA PHE A 37 -3.60 -1.96 -5.69
C PHE A 37 -5.10 -2.20 -5.63
N ASN A 38 -5.80 -2.00 -6.75
CA ASN A 38 -7.25 -2.11 -6.78
C ASN A 38 -7.73 -3.08 -7.85
N ARG A 39 -8.16 -4.27 -7.43
CA ARG A 39 -8.66 -5.31 -8.32
C ARG A 39 -10.07 -5.02 -8.87
N ASN A 40 -10.78 -4.04 -8.29
CA ASN A 40 -12.16 -3.64 -8.62
C ASN A 40 -13.20 -4.76 -8.49
N ASP A 41 -12.86 -5.89 -7.87
CA ASP A 41 -13.77 -7.00 -7.64
C ASP A 41 -13.29 -7.84 -6.45
N PHE A 42 -13.98 -7.70 -5.32
CA PHE A 42 -13.62 -8.29 -4.04
C PHE A 42 -13.72 -9.82 -4.02
N THR A 43 -14.27 -10.45 -5.06
CA THR A 43 -14.45 -11.90 -5.13
C THR A 43 -13.21 -12.64 -5.65
N TYR A 44 -12.23 -11.94 -6.21
CA TYR A 44 -11.01 -12.53 -6.76
C TYR A 44 -9.81 -12.29 -5.84
N SER A 45 -9.00 -13.34 -5.64
CA SER A 45 -7.70 -13.25 -4.96
C SER A 45 -6.53 -12.95 -5.89
N THR A 46 -6.76 -12.89 -7.21
CA THR A 46 -5.73 -12.57 -8.23
C THR A 46 -6.01 -11.25 -8.94
N PRO A 47 -4.97 -10.53 -9.40
CA PRO A 47 -3.56 -10.90 -9.39
C PRO A 47 -2.90 -10.67 -8.02
N VAL A 48 -1.62 -11.05 -7.91
CA VAL A 48 -0.81 -10.88 -6.70
C VAL A 48 0.14 -9.69 -6.87
N LEU A 49 0.08 -8.75 -5.94
CA LEU A 49 1.13 -7.75 -5.73
C LEU A 49 2.11 -8.30 -4.68
N THR A 50 3.36 -8.54 -5.06
CA THR A 50 4.44 -8.79 -4.11
C THR A 50 5.28 -7.53 -3.95
N VAL A 51 5.39 -7.04 -2.71
CA VAL A 51 6.39 -6.03 -2.35
C VAL A 51 7.47 -6.69 -1.50
N GLN A 52 8.73 -6.52 -1.89
CA GLN A 52 9.83 -7.18 -1.20
C GLN A 52 11.05 -6.29 -1.03
N ARG A 53 11.74 -6.43 0.11
CA ARG A 53 13.00 -5.74 0.38
C ARG A 53 12.93 -4.22 0.21
N LEU A 54 11.80 -3.65 0.63
CA LEU A 54 11.46 -2.24 0.51
C LEU A 54 11.28 -1.61 1.89
N THR A 55 11.61 -0.34 2.00
CA THR A 55 11.20 0.48 3.14
C THR A 55 10.12 1.46 2.69
N PHE A 56 8.99 1.51 3.39
CA PHE A 56 7.91 2.46 3.17
C PHE A 56 7.85 3.44 4.33
N ILE A 57 8.12 4.72 4.05
CA ILE A 57 8.11 5.77 5.08
C ILE A 57 7.16 6.92 4.76
N ASN A 58 6.63 7.54 5.82
CA ASN A 58 5.88 8.79 5.74
C ASN A 58 4.71 8.75 4.75
N GLY A 59 4.08 7.59 4.54
CA GLY A 59 2.80 7.50 3.83
C GLY A 59 1.71 8.22 4.63
N TYR A 60 0.86 8.98 3.95
CA TYR A 60 -0.17 9.80 4.60
C TYR A 60 -1.47 9.79 3.81
N CYS A 61 -2.58 9.59 4.51
CA CYS A 61 -3.93 9.69 3.96
C CYS A 61 -4.93 9.98 5.10
N GLN A 62 -6.03 10.67 4.78
CA GLN A 62 -7.11 11.00 5.71
C GLN A 62 -8.48 10.52 5.20
N ASP A 63 -8.48 9.66 4.19
CA ASP A 63 -9.69 8.95 3.77
C ASP A 63 -10.00 7.82 4.75
N LEU A 64 -11.25 7.35 4.75
CA LEU A 64 -11.69 6.26 5.64
C LEU A 64 -11.08 4.89 5.27
N ASP A 65 -10.40 4.80 4.13
CA ASP A 65 -9.77 3.56 3.66
C ASP A 65 -8.48 3.26 4.44
N GLY A 66 -7.70 4.28 4.81
CA GLY A 66 -6.38 4.11 5.41
C GLY A 66 -5.38 3.42 4.46
N GLY A 67 -4.47 2.59 5.00
CA GLY A 67 -3.45 1.92 4.19
C GLY A 67 -2.56 2.93 3.46
N CYS A 68 -2.04 3.91 4.19
CA CYS A 68 -1.34 5.05 3.62
C CYS A 68 0.07 4.70 3.11
N ALA A 69 0.67 3.58 3.50
CA ALA A 69 1.76 3.01 2.73
C ALA A 69 1.21 2.16 1.57
N ILE A 70 0.36 1.17 1.87
CA ILE A 70 -0.21 0.28 0.86
C ILE A 70 -1.70 0.10 1.13
N PHE A 71 -2.51 0.34 0.10
CA PHE A 71 -3.93 0.01 0.12
C PHE A 71 -4.26 -1.04 -0.95
N GLN A 72 -4.67 -2.24 -0.51
CA GLN A 72 -5.32 -3.24 -1.36
C GLN A 72 -6.83 -3.03 -1.31
N ALA A 73 -7.40 -2.61 -2.43
CA ALA A 73 -8.83 -2.35 -2.57
C ALA A 73 -9.51 -3.42 -3.43
N LEU A 74 -10.65 -3.89 -2.95
CA LEU A 74 -11.60 -4.70 -3.70
C LEU A 74 -10.96 -5.92 -4.38
N GLY A 75 -10.28 -6.76 -3.60
CA GLY A 75 -9.73 -8.05 -4.05
C GLY A 75 -8.26 -7.99 -4.49
N GLY A 76 -7.82 -9.05 -5.16
CA GLY A 76 -6.41 -9.37 -5.36
C GLY A 76 -5.75 -9.83 -4.06
N SER A 77 -4.45 -10.13 -4.12
CA SER A 77 -3.65 -10.45 -2.92
C SER A 77 -2.40 -9.59 -2.86
N THR A 78 -2.00 -9.20 -1.64
CA THR A 78 -0.75 -8.49 -1.38
C THR A 78 0.16 -9.34 -0.50
N VAL A 79 1.35 -9.65 -1.01
CA VAL A 79 2.39 -10.38 -0.29
C VAL A 79 3.50 -9.40 0.06
N VAL A 80 3.93 -9.41 1.33
CA VAL A 80 4.95 -8.51 1.86
C VAL A 80 6.10 -9.33 2.40
N ILE A 81 7.31 -9.15 1.84
CA ILE A 81 8.49 -9.95 2.19
C ILE A 81 9.62 -9.01 2.60
N ASN A 82 10.21 -9.23 3.78
CA ASN A 82 11.39 -8.49 4.25
C ASN A 82 11.28 -6.96 4.04
N SER A 83 10.16 -6.35 4.43
CA SER A 83 9.90 -4.93 4.20
C SER A 83 9.66 -4.20 5.51
N ILE A 84 10.02 -2.92 5.54
CA ILE A 84 9.91 -2.05 6.72
C ILE A 84 8.83 -1.00 6.46
N PHE A 85 7.99 -0.73 7.46
CA PHE A 85 6.96 0.31 7.43
C PHE A 85 7.17 1.23 8.63
N GLU A 86 7.51 2.50 8.37
CA GLU A 86 7.85 3.46 9.43
C GLU A 86 7.13 4.80 9.21
N ASN A 87 6.64 5.41 10.30
CA ASN A 87 6.03 6.75 10.30
C ASN A 87 4.89 6.95 9.28
N ASN A 88 4.20 5.88 8.89
CA ASN A 88 3.03 5.96 8.03
C ASN A 88 1.82 6.34 8.88
N THR A 89 1.11 7.40 8.51
CA THR A 89 0.04 8.01 9.30
C THR A 89 -1.31 7.82 8.62
N GLY A 90 -2.19 7.10 9.30
CA GLY A 90 -3.57 6.84 8.88
C GLY A 90 -4.51 8.03 9.13
N PRO A 91 -5.78 7.90 8.71
CA PRO A 91 -6.86 8.76 9.19
C PRO A 91 -6.90 8.78 10.72
N VAL A 92 -7.07 9.98 11.29
CA VAL A 92 -7.16 10.18 12.76
C VAL A 92 -8.59 10.48 13.24
N VAL A 93 -9.53 10.58 12.31
CA VAL A 93 -10.95 10.88 12.59
C VAL A 93 -11.85 9.85 11.94
N GLY A 94 -12.74 9.27 12.72
CA GLY A 94 -13.76 8.31 12.29
C GLY A 94 -13.88 7.16 13.28
N GLN A 95 -14.99 6.42 13.22
CA GLN A 95 -15.08 5.16 13.96
C GLN A 95 -14.30 4.09 13.21
N ASP A 96 -13.51 3.30 13.96
CA ASP A 96 -12.80 2.11 13.44
C ASP A 96 -11.99 2.39 12.16
N VAL A 97 -11.26 3.51 12.15
CA VAL A 97 -10.47 3.91 10.99
C VAL A 97 -9.19 3.07 10.87
N ALA A 98 -8.84 2.72 9.63
CA ALA A 98 -7.71 1.87 9.32
C ALA A 98 -6.34 2.52 9.66
N GLY A 99 -5.33 1.67 9.84
CA GLY A 99 -3.96 2.09 10.15
C GLY A 99 -3.21 2.72 8.97
N GLY A 100 -2.08 3.36 9.27
CA GLY A 100 -1.27 4.06 8.26
C GLY A 100 -0.40 3.15 7.39
N ALA A 101 -0.07 1.94 7.82
CA ALA A 101 0.80 1.04 7.05
C ALA A 101 0.02 0.34 5.91
N ILE A 102 -0.60 -0.80 6.20
CA ILE A 102 -1.30 -1.61 5.20
C ILE A 102 -2.77 -1.72 5.59
N TRP A 103 -3.64 -1.57 4.59
CA TRP A 103 -5.05 -1.92 4.71
C TRP A 103 -5.50 -2.73 3.50
N THR A 104 -6.37 -3.70 3.74
CA THR A 104 -6.84 -4.67 2.74
C THR A 104 -8.35 -4.82 2.78
N ILE A 105 -9.01 -4.75 1.63
CA ILE A 105 -10.45 -5.00 1.48
C ILE A 105 -10.67 -6.01 0.35
N GLY A 106 -11.44 -7.06 0.65
CA GLY A 106 -11.84 -8.11 -0.30
C GLY A 106 -11.25 -9.48 0.03
N GLY A 107 -11.70 -10.50 -0.70
CA GLY A 107 -11.26 -11.89 -0.52
C GLY A 107 -9.94 -12.15 -1.24
N GLY A 108 -8.86 -12.29 -0.47
CA GLY A 108 -7.51 -12.61 -0.93
C GLY A 108 -6.54 -12.60 0.24
#